data_AF-A0A8J1U124-F1
#
_entry.id   AF-A0A8J1U124-F1
#
_cell.length_a   1.000
_cell.length_b   1.000
_cell.length_c   1.000
_cell.angle_alpha   90.00
_cell.angle_beta   90.00
_cell.angle_gamma   90.00
#
_symmetry.space_group_name_H-M   'P 1'
#
loop_
_entity.id
_entity.type
_entity.pdbx_description
1 polymer ?
#
loop_
_entity_poly.entity_id
_entity_poly.type
_entity_poly.pdbx_seq_one_letter_code
_entity_poly.pdbx_strand_id
1 'polypeptide(L)'
;MVILPWLTNRKPPRIFKTHGLYEYAPYGIRQGKCKIVVQTRNPKSTYLSWYKALKDSAFVYFPDLTWEDFFAAVISGESKHLVLSSWFDFYLAWWKHRDHLDVYFLNYEAMFKDGRRVAKELADFFGRTLTEEQIAKILKYIDFEECKKNPAFSNVFKSMTAIKCTPGHMRKGKIDDWKNHFTVAESEQFDKLYEEKMEGSGFPEPVYE
;
A
#
# COMPACT_ATOMS: atom_id res chain seq x y z
N MET A 1 -2.97 6.85 23.90
CA MET A 1 -1.92 6.58 22.89
C MET A 1 -0.61 6.38 23.62
N VAL A 2 -0.16 5.14 23.81
CA VAL A 2 1.17 4.87 24.37
C VAL A 2 2.20 5.17 23.29
N ILE A 3 2.98 6.24 23.45
CA ILE A 3 4.11 6.50 22.56
C ILE A 3 5.22 5.55 23.00
N LEU A 4 5.50 4.55 22.17
CA LEU A 4 6.53 3.55 22.45
C LEU A 4 7.88 4.27 22.68
N PRO A 5 8.61 4.02 23.80
CA PRO A 5 9.85 4.73 24.14
C PRO A 5 10.94 4.70 23.05
N TRP A 6 10.94 3.67 22.20
CA TRP A 6 11.86 3.62 21.05
C TRP A 6 11.55 4.67 19.95
N LEU A 7 10.34 5.25 19.92
CA LEU A 7 9.92 6.29 18.96
C LEU A 7 10.42 7.66 19.42
N THR A 8 10.47 7.90 20.74
CA THR A 8 10.95 9.15 21.33
C THR A 8 12.47 9.23 21.33
N ASN A 9 13.18 8.10 21.40
CA ASN A 9 14.64 8.07 21.49
C ASN A 9 15.36 8.09 20.12
N ARG A 10 14.63 8.07 19.00
CA ARG A 10 15.22 8.14 17.66
C ARG A 10 15.59 9.58 17.27
N LYS A 11 16.85 9.80 16.90
CA LYS A 11 17.32 11.07 16.33
C LYS A 11 16.64 11.34 14.98
N PRO A 12 16.25 12.59 14.67
CA PRO A 12 15.77 12.96 13.34
C PRO A 12 16.81 12.70 12.22
N PRO A 13 16.39 12.43 10.98
CA PRO A 13 14.99 12.27 10.54
C PRO A 13 14.39 10.93 10.98
N ARG A 14 13.11 10.95 11.35
CA ARG A 14 12.36 9.74 11.75
C ARG A 14 11.43 9.34 10.61
N ILE A 15 11.45 8.06 10.25
CA ILE A 15 10.60 7.49 9.20
C ILE A 15 9.60 6.56 9.88
N PHE A 16 8.31 6.74 9.57
CA PHE A 16 7.23 5.94 10.11
C PHE A 16 6.42 5.33 8.96
N LYS A 17 5.99 4.08 9.15
CA LYS A 17 5.07 3.38 8.27
C LYS A 17 3.74 3.19 9.01
N THR A 18 2.63 3.46 8.36
CA THR A 18 1.29 3.14 8.86
C THR A 18 0.36 2.77 7.71
N HIS A 19 -0.64 1.94 8.00
CA HIS A 19 -1.80 1.69 7.13
C HIS A 19 -3.08 2.29 7.74
N GLY A 20 -2.96 3.16 8.74
CA GLY A 20 -4.10 3.80 9.39
C GLY A 20 -4.73 4.89 8.53
N LEU A 21 -6.04 5.05 8.69
CA LEU A 21 -6.79 6.18 8.12
C LEU A 21 -6.28 7.52 8.68
N TYR A 22 -6.54 8.59 7.93
CA TYR A 22 -6.15 9.95 8.33
C TYR A 22 -6.66 10.31 9.74
N GLU A 23 -7.87 9.90 10.09
CA GLU A 23 -8.54 10.16 11.37
C GLU A 23 -7.74 9.60 12.56
N TYR A 24 -7.00 8.50 12.33
CA TYR A 24 -6.16 7.86 13.33
C TYR A 24 -4.71 8.34 13.28
N ALA A 25 -4.35 9.23 12.35
CA ALA A 25 -3.01 9.77 12.27
C ALA A 25 -2.69 10.63 13.52
N PRO A 26 -1.46 10.51 14.07
CA PRO A 26 -1.02 11.35 15.19
C PRO A 26 -1.23 12.83 14.92
N TYR A 27 -1.55 13.59 15.97
CA TYR A 27 -1.88 15.03 15.87
C TYR A 27 -0.86 15.83 15.04
N GLY A 28 0.45 15.58 15.22
CA GLY A 28 1.49 16.27 14.45
C GLY A 28 1.41 16.03 12.94
N ILE A 29 1.02 14.83 12.49
CA ILE A 29 0.85 14.50 11.08
C ILE A 29 -0.34 15.29 10.51
N ARG A 30 -1.47 15.30 11.22
CA ARG A 30 -2.67 16.05 10.81
C ARG A 30 -2.48 17.57 10.79
N GLN A 31 -1.46 18.07 11.49
CA GLN A 31 -1.03 19.47 11.50
C GLN A 31 0.00 19.81 10.40
N GLY A 32 0.25 18.91 9.44
CA GLY A 32 1.17 19.15 8.33
C GLY A 32 2.65 19.23 8.75
N LYS A 33 3.03 18.72 9.92
CA LYS A 33 4.41 18.83 10.46
C LYS A 33 5.39 17.81 9.88
N CYS A 34 4.99 17.03 8.88
CA CYS A 34 5.83 16.04 8.23
C CYS A 34 5.47 15.89 6.76
N LYS A 35 6.47 15.47 5.98
CA LYS A 35 6.27 14.94 4.64
C LYS A 35 5.62 13.56 4.71
N ILE A 36 4.60 13.35 3.88
CA ILE A 36 3.79 12.13 3.84
C ILE A 36 3.87 11.54 2.44
N VAL A 37 4.12 10.24 2.35
CA VAL A 37 4.02 9.51 1.08
C VAL A 37 2.86 8.54 1.19
N VAL A 38 1.82 8.76 0.40
CA VAL A 38 0.68 7.85 0.29
C VAL A 38 0.86 7.01 -0.97
N GLN A 39 1.18 5.73 -0.81
CA GLN A 39 1.30 4.83 -1.95
C GLN A 39 -0.10 4.51 -2.49
N THR A 40 -0.35 4.72 -3.78
CA THR A 40 -1.57 4.30 -4.49
C THR A 40 -1.29 3.05 -5.31
N ARG A 41 -2.32 2.23 -5.55
CA ARG A 41 -2.23 1.00 -6.35
C ARG A 41 -3.61 0.61 -6.87
N ASN A 42 -3.65 -0.11 -7.99
CA ASN A 42 -4.84 -0.76 -8.50
C ASN A 42 -5.67 -1.46 -7.42
N PRO A 43 -6.97 -1.11 -7.22
CA PRO A 43 -7.78 -1.66 -6.16
C PRO A 43 -8.01 -3.15 -6.35
N LYS A 44 -8.24 -3.64 -7.58
CA LYS A 44 -8.37 -5.08 -7.86
C LYS A 44 -7.09 -5.84 -7.49
N SER A 45 -5.93 -5.34 -7.92
CA SER A 45 -4.60 -5.85 -7.49
C SER A 45 -4.39 -5.76 -5.99
N THR A 46 -4.87 -4.70 -5.34
CA THR A 46 -4.72 -4.47 -3.90
C THR A 46 -5.58 -5.45 -3.11
N TYR A 47 -6.86 -5.60 -3.46
CA TYR A 47 -7.77 -6.56 -2.84
C TYR A 47 -7.30 -8.00 -3.05
N LEU A 48 -6.82 -8.37 -4.25
CA LEU A 48 -6.19 -9.68 -4.46
C LEU A 48 -4.96 -9.87 -3.56
N SER A 49 -4.08 -8.86 -3.49
CA SER A 49 -2.89 -8.94 -2.65
C SER A 49 -3.25 -9.03 -1.17
N TRP A 50 -4.32 -8.37 -0.75
CA TRP A 50 -4.80 -8.39 0.63
C TRP A 50 -5.46 -9.72 0.98
N TYR A 51 -6.31 -10.26 0.10
CA TYR A 51 -6.86 -11.62 0.24
C TYR A 51 -5.74 -12.65 0.45
N LYS A 52 -4.71 -12.64 -0.41
CA LYS A 52 -3.56 -13.53 -0.27
C LYS A 52 -2.78 -13.25 1.02
N ALA A 53 -2.69 -12.01 1.47
CA ALA A 53 -2.06 -11.71 2.74
C ALA A 53 -2.87 -12.25 3.94
N LEU A 54 -4.20 -12.13 3.92
CA LEU A 54 -5.07 -12.66 4.98
C LEU A 54 -5.07 -14.20 5.00
N LYS A 55 -5.01 -14.82 3.83
CA LYS A 55 -5.02 -16.28 3.70
C LYS A 55 -3.66 -16.90 3.98
N ASP A 56 -2.60 -16.30 3.44
CA ASP A 56 -1.29 -16.92 3.33
C ASP A 56 -0.22 -16.23 4.22
N SER A 57 -0.47 -15.04 4.78
CA SER A 57 0.54 -14.32 5.60
C SER A 57 0.36 -14.54 7.09
N ALA A 58 1.48 -14.42 7.81
CA ALA A 58 1.52 -14.67 9.23
C ALA A 58 0.99 -13.49 10.07
N PHE A 59 0.88 -12.29 9.49
CA PHE A 59 0.43 -11.09 10.19
C PHE A 59 -1.02 -11.20 10.68
N VAL A 60 -1.89 -11.74 9.82
CA VAL A 60 -3.30 -12.03 10.07
C VAL A 60 -3.59 -13.28 9.24
N TYR A 61 -3.94 -14.40 9.89
CA TYR A 61 -4.02 -15.71 9.24
C TYR A 61 -5.44 -16.29 9.35
N PHE A 62 -6.18 -16.22 8.24
CA PHE A 62 -7.50 -16.80 8.03
C PHE A 62 -7.42 -17.88 6.94
N PRO A 63 -6.92 -19.09 7.26
CA PRO A 63 -6.66 -20.13 6.24
C PRO A 63 -7.92 -20.58 5.50
N ASP A 64 -9.06 -20.54 6.19
CA ASP A 64 -10.35 -20.98 5.67
C ASP A 64 -11.07 -19.89 4.86
N LEU A 65 -10.48 -18.68 4.74
CA LEU A 65 -11.06 -17.60 3.94
C LEU A 65 -11.05 -17.97 2.45
N THR A 66 -12.24 -18.09 1.88
CA THR A 66 -12.43 -18.30 0.44
C THR A 66 -12.31 -16.98 -0.30
N TRP A 67 -12.06 -17.04 -1.61
CA TRP A 67 -12.01 -15.81 -2.42
C TRP A 67 -13.41 -15.23 -2.54
N GLU A 68 -14.40 -16.11 -2.69
CA GLU A 68 -15.82 -15.81 -2.81
C GLU A 68 -16.33 -15.02 -1.59
N ASP A 69 -16.03 -15.47 -0.38
CA ASP A 69 -16.42 -14.78 0.85
C ASP A 69 -15.74 -13.41 0.97
N PHE A 70 -14.44 -13.35 0.66
CA PHE A 70 -13.69 -12.10 0.71
C PHE A 70 -14.21 -11.09 -0.31
N PHE A 71 -14.42 -11.53 -1.56
CA PHE A 71 -14.92 -10.68 -2.64
C PHE A 71 -16.35 -10.19 -2.34
N ALA A 72 -17.22 -11.07 -1.82
CA ALA A 72 -18.56 -10.68 -1.37
C ALA A 72 -18.51 -9.58 -0.30
N ALA A 73 -17.59 -9.68 0.68
CA ALA A 73 -17.38 -8.64 1.69
C ALA A 73 -16.83 -7.34 1.10
N VAL A 74 -16.01 -7.39 0.05
CA VAL A 74 -15.55 -6.19 -0.66
C VAL A 74 -16.72 -5.50 -1.34
N ILE A 75 -17.52 -6.25 -2.10
CA ILE A 75 -18.66 -5.71 -2.85
C ILE A 75 -19.74 -5.13 -1.92
N SER A 76 -20.06 -5.80 -0.82
CA SER A 76 -21.05 -5.29 0.15
C SER A 76 -20.55 -4.10 0.98
N GLY A 77 -19.26 -3.76 0.87
CA GLY A 77 -18.63 -2.72 1.68
C GLY A 77 -18.28 -3.16 3.12
N GLU A 78 -18.54 -4.41 3.48
CA GLU A 78 -18.20 -4.97 4.80
C GLU A 78 -16.69 -5.14 5.01
N SER A 79 -15.90 -5.12 3.92
CA SER A 79 -14.42 -5.12 3.99
C SER A 79 -13.85 -3.99 4.84
N LYS A 80 -14.58 -2.89 5.07
CA LYS A 80 -14.18 -1.79 5.96
C LYS A 80 -13.99 -2.23 7.43
N HIS A 81 -14.63 -3.34 7.83
CA HIS A 81 -14.53 -3.92 9.17
C HIS A 81 -13.37 -4.92 9.31
N LEU A 82 -12.69 -5.25 8.20
CA LEU A 82 -11.48 -6.06 8.22
C LEU A 82 -10.27 -5.22 8.65
N VAL A 83 -9.16 -5.91 8.93
CA VAL A 83 -7.90 -5.30 9.37
C VAL A 83 -7.39 -4.32 8.30
N LEU A 84 -7.23 -3.04 8.66
CA LEU A 84 -6.72 -1.93 7.82
C LEU A 84 -7.76 -1.18 6.95
N SER A 85 -9.06 -1.39 7.19
CA SER A 85 -10.17 -0.68 6.49
C SER A 85 -10.23 -0.96 4.98
N SER A 86 -11.18 -0.34 4.27
CA SER A 86 -11.34 -0.53 2.82
C SER A 86 -10.34 0.33 2.03
N TRP A 87 -10.07 -0.07 0.78
CA TRP A 87 -9.26 0.71 -0.15
C TRP A 87 -9.84 2.12 -0.30
N PHE A 88 -11.16 2.20 -0.53
CA PHE A 88 -11.88 3.45 -0.75
C PHE A 88 -11.77 4.39 0.45
N ASP A 89 -12.10 3.91 1.65
CA ASP A 89 -12.06 4.73 2.87
C ASP A 89 -10.66 5.29 3.12
N PHE A 90 -9.63 4.46 2.93
CA PHE A 90 -8.24 4.89 3.10
C PHE A 90 -7.86 6.01 2.14
N TYR A 91 -8.02 5.81 0.83
CA TYR A 91 -7.58 6.80 -0.14
C TYR A 91 -8.42 8.07 -0.08
N LEU A 92 -9.74 7.96 0.08
CA LEU A 92 -10.62 9.13 0.18
C LEU A 92 -10.34 9.95 1.43
N ALA A 93 -10.07 9.31 2.58
CA ALA A 93 -9.70 10.01 3.80
C ALA A 93 -8.41 10.83 3.61
N TRP A 94 -7.34 10.23 3.08
CA TRP A 94 -6.10 10.95 2.83
C TRP A 94 -6.23 12.00 1.72
N TRP A 95 -6.97 11.70 0.65
CA TRP A 95 -7.18 12.60 -0.48
C TRP A 95 -7.94 13.86 -0.07
N LYS A 96 -9.02 13.73 0.71
CA LYS A 96 -9.80 14.86 1.23
C LYS A 96 -8.96 15.87 2.00
N HIS A 97 -7.87 15.41 2.61
CA HIS A 97 -7.00 16.20 3.48
C HIS A 97 -5.68 16.62 2.82
N ARG A 98 -5.50 16.35 1.53
CA ARG A 98 -4.22 16.58 0.84
C ARG A 98 -3.79 18.04 0.81
N ASP A 99 -4.73 18.99 0.66
CA ASP A 99 -4.41 20.39 0.37
C ASP A 99 -3.73 21.11 1.55
N HIS A 100 -3.93 20.62 2.79
CA HIS A 100 -3.28 21.17 3.98
C HIS A 100 -2.07 20.35 4.46
N LEU A 101 -1.70 19.29 3.72
CA LEU A 101 -0.61 18.39 4.05
C LEU A 101 0.52 18.49 3.02
N ASP A 102 1.76 18.23 3.45
CA ASP A 102 2.89 18.02 2.55
C ASP A 102 2.88 16.55 2.11
N VAL A 103 2.05 16.21 1.12
CA VAL A 103 1.76 14.82 0.71
C VAL A 103 2.16 14.55 -0.75
N TYR A 104 2.80 13.39 -0.96
CA TYR A 104 3.11 12.84 -2.27
C TYR A 104 2.35 11.53 -2.49
N PHE A 105 1.52 11.47 -3.53
CA PHE A 105 0.81 10.23 -3.92
C PHE A 105 1.69 9.39 -4.85
N LEU A 106 2.30 8.34 -4.30
CA LEU A 106 3.22 7.45 -5.00
C LEU A 106 2.47 6.31 -5.69
N ASN A 107 2.29 6.38 -7.00
CA ASN A 107 1.61 5.33 -7.75
C ASN A 107 2.49 4.07 -7.94
N TYR A 108 1.97 2.91 -7.56
CA TYR A 108 2.66 1.62 -7.62
C TYR A 108 3.01 1.24 -9.06
N GLU A 109 2.06 1.36 -9.98
CA GLU A 109 2.23 1.02 -11.39
C GLU A 109 3.30 1.90 -12.07
N ALA A 110 3.35 3.19 -11.70
CA ALA A 110 4.36 4.13 -12.18
C ALA A 110 5.78 3.75 -11.76
N MET A 111 5.96 3.13 -10.59
CA MET A 111 7.28 2.62 -10.18
C MET A 111 7.78 1.51 -11.09
N PHE A 112 6.88 0.68 -11.62
CA PHE A 112 7.23 -0.39 -12.57
C PHE A 112 7.47 0.16 -13.98
N LYS A 113 6.65 1.14 -14.41
CA LYS A 113 6.75 1.74 -15.74
C LYS A 113 8.00 2.61 -15.89
N ASP A 114 8.30 3.43 -14.89
CA ASP A 114 9.48 4.31 -14.90
C ASP A 114 9.96 4.61 -13.47
N GLY A 115 10.58 3.61 -12.85
CA GLY A 115 11.14 3.74 -11.50
C GLY A 115 12.22 4.83 -11.39
N ARG A 116 12.94 5.12 -12.48
CA ARG A 116 13.98 6.17 -12.50
C ARG A 116 13.35 7.55 -12.31
N ARG A 117 12.31 7.87 -13.09
CA ARG A 117 11.57 9.13 -12.94
C ARG A 117 10.96 9.23 -11.56
N VAL A 118 10.29 8.19 -11.09
CA VAL A 118 9.65 8.18 -9.76
C VAL A 118 10.67 8.37 -8.63
N ALA A 119 11.87 7.79 -8.74
CA ALA A 119 12.94 8.00 -7.76
C ALA A 119 13.42 9.46 -7.72
N LYS A 120 13.50 10.14 -8.88
CA LYS A 120 13.84 11.57 -8.96
C LYS A 120 12.75 12.43 -8.33
N GLU A 121 11.49 12.22 -8.72
CA GLU A 121 10.33 12.94 -8.17
C GLU A 121 10.23 12.81 -6.64
N LEU A 122 10.43 11.60 -6.13
CA LEU A 122 10.39 11.36 -4.69
C LEU A 122 11.57 12.03 -3.96
N ALA A 123 12.76 12.05 -4.57
CA ALA A 123 13.91 12.76 -4.01
C ALA A 123 13.66 14.26 -3.95
N ASP A 124 13.16 14.85 -5.04
CA ASP A 124 12.79 16.26 -5.12
C ASP A 124 11.72 16.62 -4.08
N PHE A 125 10.72 15.75 -3.89
CA PHE A 125 9.73 15.89 -2.82
C PHE A 125 10.36 15.95 -1.43
N PHE A 126 11.43 15.18 -1.18
CA PHE A 126 12.20 15.25 0.06
C PHE A 126 13.27 16.36 0.09
N GLY A 127 13.32 17.23 -0.93
CA GLY A 127 14.30 18.30 -1.04
C GLY A 127 15.73 17.79 -1.27
N ARG A 128 15.87 16.68 -2.00
CA ARG A 128 17.15 16.03 -2.29
C ARG A 128 17.34 15.86 -3.78
N THR A 129 18.58 16.02 -4.23
CA THR A 129 18.98 15.65 -5.60
C THR A 129 19.72 14.31 -5.53
N LEU A 130 19.38 13.39 -6.43
CA LEU A 130 20.08 12.12 -6.57
C LEU A 130 21.04 12.16 -7.75
N THR A 131 22.23 11.60 -7.58
CA THR A 131 23.12 11.30 -8.69
C THR A 131 22.62 10.10 -9.48
N GLU A 132 23.06 9.97 -10.73
CA GLU A 132 22.71 8.83 -11.58
C GLU A 132 23.15 7.48 -10.97
N GLU A 133 24.27 7.45 -10.27
CA GLU A 133 24.75 6.28 -9.52
C GLU A 133 23.83 5.94 -8.33
N GLN A 134 23.39 6.95 -7.56
CA GLN A 134 22.46 6.74 -6.46
C GLN A 134 21.12 6.19 -6.95
N ILE A 135 20.62 6.70 -8.08
CA ILE A 135 19.39 6.20 -8.70
C ILE A 135 19.58 4.74 -9.14
N ALA A 136 20.67 4.42 -9.83
CA ALA A 136 20.95 3.03 -10.24
C ALA A 136 21.02 2.08 -9.03
N LYS A 137 21.63 2.53 -7.93
CA LYS A 137 21.69 1.78 -6.67
C LYS A 137 20.32 1.57 -6.04
N ILE A 138 19.46 2.60 -6.02
CA ILE A 138 18.08 2.51 -5.53
C ILE A 138 17.31 1.49 -6.37
N LEU A 139 17.33 1.62 -7.70
CA LEU A 139 16.61 0.73 -8.62
C LEU A 139 17.02 -0.73 -8.45
N LYS A 140 18.33 -0.99 -8.30
CA LYS A 140 18.83 -2.34 -7.99
C LYS A 140 18.35 -2.83 -6.63
N TYR A 141 18.33 -1.96 -5.62
CA TYR A 141 17.95 -2.35 -4.27
C TYR A 141 16.45 -2.65 -4.13
N ILE A 142 15.60 -1.93 -4.88
CA ILE A 142 14.15 -2.13 -4.89
C ILE A 142 13.67 -3.13 -5.96
N ASP A 143 14.58 -3.68 -6.75
CA ASP A 143 14.27 -4.75 -7.69
C ASP A 143 13.57 -5.90 -6.94
N PHE A 144 12.50 -6.42 -7.53
CA PHE A 144 11.62 -7.37 -6.85
C PHE A 144 12.36 -8.67 -6.50
N GLU A 145 13.19 -9.19 -7.41
CA GLU A 145 13.93 -10.43 -7.18
C GLU A 145 15.04 -10.23 -6.14
N GLU A 146 15.72 -9.08 -6.16
CA GLU A 146 16.71 -8.74 -5.14
C GLU A 146 16.07 -8.58 -3.74
N CYS A 147 14.93 -7.88 -3.67
CA CYS A 147 14.18 -7.77 -2.42
C CYS A 147 13.71 -9.15 -1.94
N LYS A 148 13.33 -10.08 -2.83
CA LYS A 148 12.80 -11.41 -2.45
C LYS A 148 13.87 -12.29 -1.82
N LYS A 149 15.11 -12.14 -2.27
CA LYS A 149 16.28 -12.79 -1.69
C LYS A 149 16.67 -12.18 -0.34
N ASN A 150 16.39 -10.90 -0.12
CA ASN A 150 16.80 -10.19 1.10
C ASN A 150 15.87 -10.53 2.29
N PRO A 151 16.38 -11.17 3.36
CA PRO A 151 15.58 -11.55 4.53
C PRO A 151 14.92 -10.36 5.24
N ALA A 152 15.50 -9.17 5.15
CA ALA A 152 14.93 -7.95 5.75
C ALA A 152 13.56 -7.58 5.12
N PHE A 153 13.31 -7.99 3.88
CA PHE A 153 12.05 -7.76 3.16
C PHE A 153 11.19 -9.02 3.05
N SER A 154 11.79 -10.18 2.80
CA SER A 154 11.03 -11.42 2.58
C SER A 154 10.53 -12.09 3.86
N ASN A 155 11.15 -11.83 5.02
CA ASN A 155 10.82 -12.44 6.31
C ASN A 155 10.19 -11.47 7.32
N VAL A 156 9.68 -10.31 6.89
CA VAL A 156 9.15 -9.23 7.77
C VAL A 156 8.19 -9.76 8.86
N PHE A 157 7.36 -10.76 8.54
CA PHE A 157 6.38 -11.31 9.47
C PHE A 157 6.82 -12.58 10.20
N LYS A 158 7.91 -13.24 9.77
CA LYS A 158 8.40 -14.47 10.43
C LYS A 158 8.96 -14.19 11.83
N SER A 159 9.46 -12.98 12.06
CA SER A 159 9.95 -12.56 13.39
C SER A 159 8.84 -12.04 14.31
N MET A 160 7.67 -11.70 13.76
CA MET A 160 6.56 -11.10 14.52
C MET A 160 5.51 -12.11 14.98
N THR A 161 5.54 -13.33 14.46
CA THR A 161 4.45 -14.31 14.62
C THR A 161 5.01 -15.72 14.81
N ALA A 162 4.29 -16.59 15.53
CA ALA A 162 4.70 -17.98 15.74
C ALA A 162 4.40 -18.90 14.53
N ILE A 163 3.82 -18.36 13.46
CA ILE A 163 3.36 -19.14 12.30
C ILE A 163 4.55 -19.39 11.36
N LYS A 164 5.09 -20.61 11.41
CA LYS A 164 6.32 -21.01 10.71
C LYS A 164 6.13 -21.31 9.21
N CYS A 165 4.89 -21.48 8.75
CA CYS A 165 4.58 -22.07 7.44
C CYS A 165 3.74 -21.15 6.54
N THR A 166 4.16 -19.90 6.38
CA THR A 166 3.48 -18.96 5.47
C THR A 166 4.27 -18.77 4.19
N PRO A 167 3.64 -18.79 3.00
CA PRO A 167 4.23 -18.23 1.79
C PRO A 167 4.89 -16.86 2.06
N GLY A 168 6.01 -16.58 1.40
CA GLY A 168 6.78 -15.36 1.64
C GLY A 168 5.94 -14.09 1.46
N HIS A 169 6.20 -13.06 2.28
CA HIS A 169 5.50 -11.77 2.23
C HIS A 169 5.50 -11.16 0.81
N MET A 170 6.56 -11.40 0.06
CA MET A 170 6.69 -10.98 -1.33
C MET A 170 6.26 -12.09 -2.28
N ARG A 171 5.11 -11.88 -2.92
CA ARG A 171 4.41 -12.89 -3.72
C ARG A 171 4.81 -12.88 -5.21
N LYS A 172 4.38 -11.87 -5.97
CA LYS A 172 4.59 -11.79 -7.43
C LYS A 172 5.22 -10.50 -7.96
N GLY A 173 4.99 -9.35 -7.32
CA GLY A 173 5.57 -8.07 -7.79
C GLY A 173 5.11 -7.67 -9.20
N LYS A 174 3.81 -7.80 -9.51
CA LYS A 174 3.22 -7.48 -10.81
C LYS A 174 2.03 -6.53 -10.66
N ILE A 175 1.77 -5.75 -11.71
CA ILE A 175 0.72 -4.72 -11.75
C ILE A 175 -0.66 -5.29 -12.12
N ASP A 176 -0.71 -6.39 -12.84
CA ASP A 176 -1.88 -6.90 -13.56
C ASP A 176 -2.31 -8.32 -13.12
N ASP A 177 -1.77 -8.84 -12.02
CA ASP A 177 -2.03 -10.21 -11.56
C ASP A 177 -3.53 -10.47 -11.28
N TRP A 178 -4.30 -9.42 -11.01
CA TRP A 178 -5.74 -9.49 -10.83
C TRP A 178 -6.47 -10.03 -12.08
N LYS A 179 -5.94 -9.78 -13.29
CA LYS A 179 -6.50 -10.27 -14.56
C LYS A 179 -6.50 -11.82 -14.63
N ASN A 180 -5.64 -12.47 -13.84
CA ASN A 180 -5.56 -13.94 -13.76
C ASN A 180 -6.42 -14.55 -12.64
N HIS A 181 -7.11 -13.73 -11.85
CA HIS A 181 -7.87 -14.19 -10.69
C HIS A 181 -9.33 -13.78 -10.75
N PHE A 182 -9.61 -12.54 -11.15
CA PHE A 182 -10.97 -12.05 -11.32
C PHE A 182 -11.58 -12.71 -12.55
N THR A 183 -12.78 -13.24 -12.39
CA THR A 183 -13.67 -13.51 -13.52
C THR A 183 -14.10 -12.19 -14.17
N VAL A 184 -14.57 -12.27 -15.42
CA VAL A 184 -15.12 -11.09 -16.13
C VAL A 184 -16.26 -10.46 -15.33
N ALA A 185 -17.18 -11.29 -14.79
CA ALA A 185 -18.31 -10.82 -13.99
C ALA A 185 -17.88 -10.10 -12.70
N GLU A 186 -16.91 -10.65 -11.96
CA GLU A 186 -16.37 -10.00 -10.76
C GLU A 186 -15.66 -8.69 -11.11
N SER A 187 -14.93 -8.66 -12.22
CA SER A 187 -14.28 -7.45 -12.71
C SER A 187 -15.30 -6.34 -12.97
N GLU A 188 -16.35 -6.63 -13.74
CA GLU A 188 -17.42 -5.69 -14.06
C GLU A 188 -18.19 -5.24 -12.82
N GLN A 189 -18.45 -6.15 -11.88
CA GLN A 189 -19.10 -5.83 -10.61
C GLN A 189 -18.24 -4.89 -9.76
N PHE A 190 -16.92 -5.12 -9.73
CA PHE A 190 -16.00 -4.25 -9.02
C PHE A 190 -15.87 -2.87 -9.71
N ASP A 191 -15.88 -2.82 -11.04
CA ASP A 191 -15.82 -1.57 -11.79
C ASP A 191 -17.01 -0.66 -11.48
N LYS A 192 -18.22 -1.21 -11.41
CA LYS A 192 -19.41 -0.47 -10.97
C LYS A 192 -19.27 0.08 -9.55
N LEU A 193 -18.82 -0.76 -8.61
CA LEU A 193 -18.55 -0.31 -7.25
C LEU A 193 -17.51 0.82 -7.21
N TYR A 194 -16.46 0.72 -8.03
CA TYR A 194 -15.42 1.73 -8.10
C TYR A 194 -16.00 3.07 -8.55
N GLU A 195 -16.74 3.08 -9.67
CA GLU A 195 -17.43 4.26 -10.18
C GLU A 195 -18.32 4.89 -9.11
N GLU A 196 -19.20 4.10 -8.48
CA GLU A 196 -20.10 4.57 -7.42
C GLU A 196 -19.38 5.17 -6.20
N LYS A 197 -18.23 4.59 -5.80
CA LYS A 197 -17.48 5.05 -4.62
C LYS A 197 -16.59 6.24 -4.89
N MET A 198 -16.13 6.39 -6.13
CA MET A 198 -15.15 7.40 -6.51
C MET A 198 -15.77 8.61 -7.21
N GLU A 199 -17.05 8.51 -7.62
CA GLU A 199 -17.82 9.61 -8.20
C GLU A 199 -17.70 10.89 -7.35
N GLY A 200 -17.37 12.00 -8.02
CA GLY A 200 -17.27 13.32 -7.39
C GLY A 200 -16.13 13.50 -6.38
N SER A 201 -15.31 12.47 -6.13
CA SER A 201 -14.19 12.56 -5.17
C SER A 201 -13.03 13.45 -5.65
N GLY A 202 -12.91 13.62 -6.98
CA GLY A 202 -11.77 14.25 -7.62
C GLY A 202 -10.46 13.49 -7.42
N PHE A 203 -10.49 12.27 -6.86
CA PHE A 203 -9.33 11.40 -6.80
C PHE A 203 -8.96 11.00 -8.23
N PRO A 204 -7.68 11.02 -8.61
CA PRO A 204 -7.29 10.74 -9.97
C PRO A 204 -7.74 9.35 -10.37
N GLU A 205 -8.45 9.28 -11.49
CA GLU A 205 -8.77 8.00 -12.11
C GLU A 205 -7.47 7.25 -12.30
N PRO A 206 -7.43 5.99 -11.87
CA PRO A 206 -6.16 5.36 -11.86
C PRO A 206 -5.82 4.90 -13.26
N VAL A 207 -4.62 5.23 -13.71
CA VAL A 207 -4.14 4.81 -15.02
C VAL A 207 -3.78 3.32 -14.95
N TYR A 208 -4.74 2.46 -15.27
CA TYR A 208 -4.57 1.01 -15.34
C TYR A 208 -4.55 0.58 -16.80
N GLU A 209 -3.36 0.40 -17.38
CA GLU A 209 -3.18 -0.21 -18.70
C GLU A 209 -3.42 -1.75 -18.68
#